data_AF-A0A1A6AVP0-F1
#
_entry.id   AF-A0A1A6AVP0-F1
#
_cell.length_a   1.000
_cell.length_b   1.000
_cell.length_c   1.000
_cell.angle_alpha   90.00
_cell.angle_beta   90.00
_cell.angle_gamma   90.00
#
_symmetry.space_group_name_H-M   'P 1'
#
loop_
_entity.id
_entity.type
_entity.pdbx_description
1 polymer ?
#
loop_
_entity_poly.entity_id
_entity_poly.type
_entity_poly.pdbx_seq_one_letter_code
_entity_poly.pdbx_strand_id
1 'polypeptide(L)'
;MRSKDKKSYILKRSNGVIWNISYNENREIVYRIFKENAWHTYNLITSNITQNFSAILLPNDIIYVLYQDMKGNINLLSEDETRWNEQQIIKNNNGKINDVYFQALLNQNEIHIIYSVLNKKTGITTIWHQILDKKNDLSSSKIIDTLKFNYDISFSLHTSKDKKILILYQKSVNNRHELGYKILNHESKNWSNFYSIDSSTFPYKYYSILKSKNTIHILYIKNDQNRNSLIYANGIGTDFKYNKLSESVNIDFCYLFIGYNQIWCSWTQDNKIFSNFSIDNGRSFSDDPFKDSLTFLDITKCIYSSNNQSYLDTFDFNELYTINKNPLEYLIISQIFSNSNDYKVNPYMTYFMDEISKKISAYQKMLNQKNNLILQLKYLLKQEKTKYLSYKSRCYNINEEYDNFNKTKDLLNENINFIQKSLIEKENKINELENASIEKEDAIINLKLQLKAVTSQLNLCKSKSNSSLLKRIFKNDKI
;
A
#
# COMPACT_ATOMS: atom_id res chain seq x y z
N MET A 1 -14.74 34.35 24.19
CA MET A 1 -15.69 33.99 23.11
C MET A 1 -14.86 33.51 21.93
N ARG A 2 -14.98 32.24 21.49
CA ARG A 2 -14.12 31.68 20.42
C ARG A 2 -14.55 32.30 19.08
N SER A 3 -13.66 33.04 18.41
CA SER A 3 -13.86 33.64 17.09
C SER A 3 -13.77 32.56 16.00
N LYS A 4 -14.73 31.63 16.00
CA LYS A 4 -14.68 30.39 15.19
C LYS A 4 -15.01 30.59 13.71
N ASP A 5 -15.53 31.76 13.32
CA ASP A 5 -16.08 31.99 11.98
C ASP A 5 -15.54 33.24 11.26
N LYS A 6 -14.51 33.92 11.77
CA LYS A 6 -13.94 35.09 11.07
C LYS A 6 -13.20 34.61 9.82
N LYS A 7 -13.69 34.99 8.63
CA LYS A 7 -12.99 34.73 7.38
C LYS A 7 -11.74 35.58 7.30
N SER A 8 -10.64 34.97 6.88
CA SER A 8 -9.39 35.65 6.59
C SER A 8 -8.71 35.02 5.38
N TYR A 9 -7.93 35.82 4.68
CA TYR A 9 -7.19 35.43 3.49
C TYR A 9 -5.74 35.87 3.68
N ILE A 10 -4.82 35.00 3.26
CA ILE A 10 -3.39 35.29 3.18
C ILE A 10 -2.98 35.16 1.72
N LEU A 11 -2.58 36.27 1.12
CA LEU A 11 -2.22 36.35 -0.28
C LEU A 11 -0.74 36.70 -0.39
N LYS A 12 0.05 35.84 -1.02
CA LYS A 12 1.49 36.07 -1.21
C LYS A 12 1.79 36.41 -2.67
N ARG A 13 2.11 37.68 -2.91
CA ARG A 13 2.48 38.20 -4.25
C ARG A 13 3.77 37.58 -4.77
N SER A 14 4.00 37.69 -6.07
CA SER A 14 5.20 37.18 -6.74
C SER A 14 6.49 37.72 -6.11
N ASN A 15 6.51 39.00 -5.75
CA ASN A 15 7.62 39.68 -5.08
C ASN A 15 7.85 39.28 -3.61
N GLY A 16 7.04 38.35 -3.07
CA GLY A 16 7.17 37.84 -1.71
C GLY A 16 6.42 38.63 -0.64
N VAL A 17 5.85 39.80 -0.97
CA VAL A 17 4.99 40.58 -0.05
C VAL A 17 3.74 39.76 0.29
N ILE A 18 3.39 39.72 1.57
CA ILE A 18 2.23 38.97 2.06
C ILE A 18 1.16 39.94 2.53
N TRP A 19 -0.06 39.74 2.05
CA TRP A 19 -1.25 40.46 2.48
C TRP A 19 -2.08 39.57 3.39
N ASN A 20 -2.51 40.10 4.52
CA ASN A 20 -3.51 39.47 5.37
C ASN A 20 -4.78 40.32 5.30
N ILE A 21 -5.83 39.78 4.69
CA ILE A 21 -7.14 40.41 4.56
C ILE A 21 -8.09 39.70 5.52
N SER A 22 -8.83 40.44 6.32
CA SER A 22 -9.67 39.88 7.38
C SER A 22 -10.92 40.70 7.62
N TYR A 23 -11.99 40.03 8.02
CA TYR A 23 -13.19 40.67 8.53
C TYR A 23 -13.05 40.95 10.03
N ASN A 24 -13.36 42.17 10.48
CA ASN A 24 -13.29 42.57 11.87
C ASN A 24 -14.68 42.72 12.53
N GLU A 25 -14.71 43.00 13.83
CA GLU A 25 -15.96 43.11 14.60
C GLU A 25 -16.78 44.37 14.26
N ASN A 26 -16.16 45.36 13.62
CA ASN A 26 -16.81 46.59 13.16
C ASN A 26 -17.55 46.43 11.83
N ARG A 27 -17.64 45.19 11.30
CA ARG A 27 -18.22 44.89 9.98
C ARG A 27 -17.44 45.49 8.81
N GLU A 28 -16.12 45.45 8.93
CA GLU A 28 -15.18 45.98 7.95
C GLU A 28 -14.31 44.88 7.39
N ILE A 29 -13.96 44.99 6.11
CA ILE A 29 -12.81 44.28 5.54
C ILE A 29 -11.60 45.17 5.74
N VAL A 30 -10.62 44.66 6.46
CA VAL A 30 -9.34 45.32 6.68
C VAL A 30 -8.22 44.47 6.11
N TYR A 31 -7.10 45.12 5.79
CA TYR A 31 -5.89 44.43 5.40
C TYR A 31 -4.67 44.98 6.11
N ARG A 32 -3.66 44.13 6.27
CA ARG A 32 -2.30 44.53 6.64
C ARG A 32 -1.30 43.83 5.75
N ILE A 33 -0.15 44.45 5.57
CA ILE A 33 0.92 43.97 4.70
C ILE A 33 2.11 43.53 5.55
N PHE A 34 2.69 42.38 5.23
CA PHE A 34 3.99 41.96 5.73
C PHE A 34 5.05 42.22 4.67
N LYS A 35 5.98 43.11 5.00
CA LYS A 35 7.11 43.52 4.16
C LYS A 35 8.29 43.81 5.07
N GLU A 36 9.52 43.56 4.60
CA GLU A 36 10.75 43.88 5.36
C GLU A 36 10.76 43.27 6.78
N ASN A 37 10.25 42.03 6.90
CA ASN A 37 10.11 41.28 8.15
C ASN A 37 9.20 41.90 9.22
N ALA A 38 8.32 42.84 8.86
CA ALA A 38 7.36 43.44 9.79
C ALA A 38 5.94 43.48 9.21
N TRP A 39 4.95 43.35 10.10
CA TRP A 39 3.56 43.62 9.76
C TRP A 39 3.28 45.12 9.92
N HIS A 40 2.77 45.75 8.86
CA HIS A 40 2.25 47.11 8.90
C HIS A 40 0.89 47.16 9.61
N THR A 41 0.43 48.38 9.89
CA THR A 41 -0.89 48.64 10.50
C THR A 41 -2.02 48.20 9.57
N TYR A 42 -3.20 47.98 10.17
CA TYR A 42 -4.41 47.70 9.41
C TYR A 42 -4.87 48.91 8.62
N ASN A 43 -5.31 48.67 7.39
CA ASN A 43 -5.93 49.62 6.49
C ASN A 43 -7.33 49.13 6.12
N LEU A 44 -8.26 50.06 5.92
CA LEU A 44 -9.64 49.77 5.54
C LEU A 44 -9.73 49.46 4.04
N ILE A 45 -10.46 48.40 3.66
CA ILE A 45 -10.90 48.15 2.28
C ILE A 45 -12.32 48.68 2.10
N THR A 46 -13.24 48.21 2.93
CA THR A 46 -14.66 48.61 2.89
C THR A 46 -15.34 48.35 4.24
N SER A 47 -16.48 48.99 4.48
CA SER A 47 -17.26 48.94 5.72
C SER A 47 -18.74 48.67 5.43
N ASN A 48 -19.53 48.38 6.47
CA ASN A 48 -20.96 48.08 6.35
C ASN A 48 -21.25 46.88 5.44
N ILE A 49 -20.58 45.76 5.74
CA ILE A 49 -20.72 44.52 4.99
C ILE A 49 -21.18 43.37 5.89
N THR A 50 -21.57 42.24 5.29
CA THR A 50 -21.77 40.99 6.02
C THR A 50 -20.44 40.29 6.28
N GLN A 51 -20.40 39.30 7.17
CA GLN A 51 -19.18 38.58 7.55
C GLN A 51 -18.55 37.78 6.40
N ASN A 52 -19.27 37.59 5.30
CA ASN A 52 -18.86 36.73 4.21
C ASN A 52 -18.22 37.52 3.06
N PHE A 53 -16.95 37.23 2.79
CA PHE A 53 -16.18 37.78 1.67
C PHE A 53 -15.21 36.72 1.11
N SER A 54 -14.69 36.98 -0.08
CA SER A 54 -13.63 36.19 -0.71
C SER A 54 -12.59 37.08 -1.35
N ALA A 55 -11.32 36.90 -0.97
CA ALA A 55 -10.20 37.57 -1.62
C ALA A 55 -9.51 36.62 -2.62
N ILE A 56 -9.14 37.16 -3.78
CA ILE A 56 -8.58 36.42 -4.92
C ILE A 56 -7.32 37.15 -5.34
N LEU A 57 -6.23 36.42 -5.52
CA LEU A 57 -4.98 36.93 -6.08
C LEU A 57 -4.93 36.56 -7.58
N LEU A 58 -4.89 37.57 -8.45
CA LEU A 58 -4.75 37.39 -9.90
C LEU A 58 -3.28 37.16 -10.28
N PRO A 59 -2.97 36.58 -11.46
CA PRO A 59 -1.59 36.24 -11.84
C PRO A 59 -0.66 37.45 -11.99
N ASN A 60 -1.23 38.64 -12.17
CA ASN A 60 -0.53 39.92 -12.25
C ASN A 60 -0.42 40.62 -10.87
N ASP A 61 -0.57 39.87 -9.78
CA ASP A 61 -0.53 40.34 -8.38
C ASP A 61 -1.66 41.31 -7.95
N ILE A 62 -2.62 41.59 -8.83
CA ILE A 62 -3.82 42.36 -8.48
C ILE A 62 -4.71 41.54 -7.55
N ILE A 63 -5.22 42.19 -6.49
CA ILE A 63 -6.14 41.57 -5.54
C ILE A 63 -7.57 41.98 -5.86
N TYR A 64 -8.43 40.98 -5.98
CA TYR A 64 -9.88 41.14 -6.06
C TYR A 64 -10.52 40.74 -4.74
N VAL A 65 -11.51 41.50 -4.27
CA VAL A 65 -12.28 41.20 -3.06
C VAL A 65 -13.77 41.19 -3.43
N LEU A 66 -14.36 39.99 -3.41
CA LEU A 66 -15.81 39.81 -3.49
C LEU A 66 -16.40 39.88 -2.09
N TYR A 67 -17.41 40.71 -1.89
CA TYR A 67 -18.05 40.86 -0.59
C TYR A 67 -19.56 41.04 -0.75
N GLN A 68 -20.32 40.75 0.31
CA GLN A 68 -21.75 41.00 0.34
C GLN A 68 -22.05 42.25 1.19
N ASP A 69 -22.78 43.20 0.62
CA ASP A 69 -23.22 44.40 1.34
C ASP A 69 -24.42 44.11 2.27
N MET A 70 -24.79 45.09 3.10
CA MET A 70 -25.95 45.00 4.00
C MET A 70 -27.31 44.97 3.25
N LYS A 71 -27.33 45.12 1.92
CA LYS A 71 -28.53 44.92 1.09
C LYS A 71 -28.56 43.52 0.47
N GLY A 72 -27.52 42.71 0.68
CA GLY A 72 -27.37 41.37 0.14
C GLY A 72 -26.84 41.32 -1.30
N ASN A 73 -26.43 42.45 -1.88
CA ASN A 73 -25.75 42.46 -3.18
C ASN A 73 -24.34 41.90 -3.04
N ILE A 74 -23.83 41.28 -4.10
CA ILE A 74 -22.42 40.88 -4.16
C ILE A 74 -21.68 41.89 -5.03
N ASN A 75 -20.69 42.53 -4.41
CA ASN A 75 -19.85 43.56 -5.01
C ASN A 75 -18.43 43.03 -5.16
N LEU A 76 -17.74 43.50 -6.19
CA LEU A 76 -16.34 43.23 -6.47
C LEU A 76 -15.55 44.51 -6.26
N LEU A 77 -14.50 44.42 -5.45
CA LEU A 77 -13.46 45.44 -5.34
C LEU A 77 -12.22 44.96 -6.06
N SER A 78 -11.67 45.78 -6.94
CA SER A 78 -10.34 45.58 -7.51
C SER A 78 -9.37 46.59 -6.92
N GLU A 79 -8.19 46.10 -6.57
CA GLU A 79 -7.08 46.96 -6.15
C GLU A 79 -6.48 47.68 -7.36
N ASP A 80 -6.31 48.99 -7.24
CA ASP A 80 -5.67 49.84 -8.24
C ASP A 80 -4.73 50.82 -7.51
N GLU A 81 -3.42 50.52 -7.46
CA GLU A 81 -2.25 51.21 -6.86
C GLU A 81 -2.46 52.10 -5.61
N THR A 82 -3.45 52.97 -5.59
CA THR A 82 -3.82 53.90 -4.50
C THR A 82 -5.26 53.77 -4.00
N ARG A 83 -6.15 53.02 -4.67
CA ARG A 83 -7.60 52.97 -4.41
C ARG A 83 -8.19 51.58 -4.64
N TRP A 84 -9.39 51.37 -4.11
CA TRP A 84 -10.24 50.21 -4.40
C TRP A 84 -11.37 50.65 -5.32
N ASN A 85 -11.48 50.03 -6.48
CA ASN A 85 -12.54 50.31 -7.45
C ASN A 85 -13.67 49.32 -7.26
N GLU A 86 -14.89 49.82 -7.05
CA GLU A 86 -16.07 48.99 -6.77
C GLU A 86 -16.95 48.79 -8.00
N GLN A 87 -17.35 47.55 -8.22
CA GLN A 87 -18.34 47.16 -9.22
C GLN A 87 -19.36 46.20 -8.58
N GLN A 88 -20.65 46.51 -8.70
CA GLN A 88 -21.70 45.56 -8.30
C GLN A 88 -21.80 44.44 -9.34
N ILE A 89 -21.69 43.18 -8.90
CA ILE A 89 -21.70 42.00 -9.79
C ILE A 89 -23.04 41.27 -9.72
N ILE A 90 -23.63 41.12 -8.53
CA ILE A 90 -24.92 40.44 -8.34
C ILE A 90 -25.84 41.35 -7.54
N LYS A 91 -26.99 41.70 -8.15
CA LYS A 91 -28.03 42.48 -7.48
C LYS A 91 -28.99 41.57 -6.73
N ASN A 92 -29.24 41.88 -5.46
CA ASN A 92 -30.30 41.25 -4.69
C ASN A 92 -31.65 41.92 -4.97
N ASN A 93 -32.49 41.24 -5.74
CA ASN A 93 -33.82 41.77 -6.10
C ASN A 93 -34.89 41.51 -5.03
N ASN A 94 -34.60 40.71 -3.99
CA ASN A 94 -35.59 40.31 -2.99
C ASN A 94 -35.73 41.31 -1.81
N GLY A 95 -34.86 42.33 -1.75
CA GLY A 95 -34.89 43.37 -0.72
C GLY A 95 -34.57 42.93 0.71
N LYS A 96 -34.31 41.63 0.94
CA LYS A 96 -33.90 41.05 2.23
C LYS A 96 -32.55 40.38 2.08
N ILE A 97 -31.68 40.55 3.07
CA ILE A 97 -30.41 39.83 3.15
C ILE A 97 -30.73 38.33 3.19
N ASN A 98 -30.27 37.60 2.19
CA ASN A 98 -30.28 36.14 2.22
C ASN A 98 -29.05 35.68 2.99
N ASP A 99 -29.20 34.63 3.79
CA ASP A 99 -28.04 33.97 4.36
C ASP A 99 -27.32 33.24 3.22
N VAL A 100 -26.15 33.77 2.85
CA VAL A 100 -25.34 33.29 1.74
C VAL A 100 -23.97 32.96 2.27
N TYR A 101 -23.54 31.71 2.08
CA TYR A 101 -22.14 31.34 2.14
C TYR A 101 -21.58 31.32 0.72
N PHE A 102 -20.45 31.96 0.47
CA PHE A 102 -19.81 31.98 -0.85
C PHE A 102 -18.30 31.95 -0.72
N GLN A 103 -17.66 31.43 -1.75
CA GLN A 103 -16.22 31.43 -1.91
C GLN A 103 -15.94 31.56 -3.41
N ALA A 104 -14.89 32.31 -3.73
CA ALA A 104 -14.45 32.50 -5.09
C ALA A 104 -12.98 32.12 -5.24
N LEU A 105 -12.65 31.56 -6.40
CA LEU A 105 -11.29 31.17 -6.73
C LEU A 105 -10.98 31.46 -8.19
N LEU A 106 -9.70 31.69 -8.47
CA LEU A 106 -9.20 31.85 -9.83
C LEU A 106 -8.89 30.47 -10.42
N ASN A 107 -9.35 30.24 -11.64
CA ASN A 107 -8.90 29.10 -12.44
C ASN A 107 -8.93 29.46 -13.93
N GLN A 108 -7.86 29.14 -14.66
CA GLN A 108 -7.75 29.42 -16.10
C GLN A 108 -8.06 30.88 -16.51
N ASN A 109 -7.73 31.85 -15.66
CA ASN A 109 -8.03 33.29 -15.81
C ASN A 109 -9.53 33.66 -15.73
N GLU A 110 -10.37 32.76 -15.23
CA GLU A 110 -11.76 33.02 -14.89
C GLU A 110 -11.92 32.95 -13.37
N ILE A 111 -12.80 33.78 -12.81
CA ILE A 111 -13.14 33.73 -11.39
C ILE A 111 -14.39 32.88 -11.24
N HIS A 112 -14.25 31.73 -10.60
CA HIS A 112 -15.37 30.86 -10.28
C HIS A 112 -15.96 31.29 -8.94
N ILE A 113 -17.23 31.70 -8.97
CA ILE A 113 -17.99 32.10 -7.79
C ILE A 113 -18.94 30.96 -7.45
N ILE A 114 -18.75 30.34 -6.30
CA ILE A 114 -19.65 29.33 -5.76
C ILE A 114 -20.34 29.91 -4.54
N TYR A 115 -21.65 29.76 -4.45
CA TYR A 115 -22.45 30.28 -3.35
C TYR A 115 -23.64 29.38 -3.02
N SER A 116 -24.02 29.32 -1.74
CA SER A 116 -25.22 28.64 -1.27
C SER A 116 -26.28 29.65 -0.87
N VAL A 117 -27.54 29.36 -1.19
CA VAL A 117 -28.69 30.18 -0.77
C VAL A 117 -29.69 29.29 -0.06
N LEU A 118 -29.98 29.59 1.21
CA LEU A 118 -31.03 28.90 1.98
C LEU A 118 -32.40 29.53 1.70
N ASN A 119 -33.31 28.73 1.13
CA ASN A 119 -34.71 29.07 1.12
C ASN A 119 -35.36 28.70 2.46
N LYS A 120 -35.46 29.69 3.36
CA LYS A 120 -36.04 29.53 4.71
C LYS A 120 -37.48 29.00 4.70
N LYS A 121 -38.25 29.20 3.63
CA LYS A 121 -39.64 28.70 3.53
C LYS A 121 -39.69 27.20 3.28
N THR A 122 -38.78 26.67 2.45
CA THR A 122 -38.77 25.26 2.05
C THR A 122 -37.76 24.42 2.83
N GLY A 123 -36.82 25.04 3.55
CA GLY A 123 -35.70 24.35 4.18
C GLY A 123 -34.76 23.71 3.16
N ILE A 124 -34.69 24.30 1.96
CA ILE A 124 -33.85 23.82 0.86
C ILE A 124 -32.72 24.83 0.65
N THR A 125 -31.49 24.34 0.69
CA THR A 125 -30.28 25.09 0.35
C THR A 125 -29.83 24.70 -1.05
N THR A 126 -29.74 25.67 -1.95
CA THR A 126 -29.23 25.42 -3.32
C THR A 126 -27.81 25.96 -3.43
N ILE A 127 -26.90 25.14 -3.95
CA ILE A 127 -25.52 25.54 -4.28
C ILE A 127 -25.48 25.93 -5.76
N TRP A 128 -24.98 27.13 -6.02
CA TRP A 128 -24.89 27.74 -7.33
C TRP A 128 -23.43 27.97 -7.74
N HIS A 129 -23.21 27.99 -9.04
CA HIS A 129 -21.93 28.32 -9.66
C HIS A 129 -22.15 29.37 -10.75
N GLN A 130 -21.37 30.44 -10.70
CA GLN A 130 -21.22 31.43 -11.76
C GLN A 130 -19.74 31.65 -12.09
N ILE A 131 -19.49 32.13 -13.29
CA ILE A 131 -18.16 32.45 -13.78
C ILE A 131 -18.15 33.95 -14.08
N LEU A 132 -17.18 34.64 -13.51
CA LEU A 132 -16.85 36.02 -13.86
C LEU A 132 -15.64 35.97 -14.79
N ASP A 133 -15.82 36.46 -16.01
CA ASP A 133 -14.78 36.43 -17.03
C ASP A 133 -13.78 37.61 -16.89
N LYS A 134 -12.83 37.71 -17.83
CA LYS A 134 -11.81 38.76 -17.83
C LYS A 134 -12.35 40.18 -18.03
N LYS A 135 -13.57 40.32 -18.54
CA LYS A 135 -14.25 41.62 -18.73
C LYS A 135 -15.14 41.97 -17.54
N ASN A 136 -15.09 41.16 -16.48
CA ASN A 136 -16.02 41.20 -15.36
C ASN A 136 -17.48 40.97 -15.79
N ASP A 137 -17.71 40.22 -16.87
CA ASP A 137 -19.04 39.78 -17.27
C ASP A 137 -19.39 38.49 -16.53
N LEU A 138 -20.57 38.48 -15.89
CA LEU A 138 -21.04 37.36 -15.08
C LEU A 138 -21.89 36.40 -15.91
N SER A 139 -21.54 35.11 -15.88
CA SER A 139 -22.32 34.06 -16.54
C SER A 139 -23.69 33.86 -15.88
N SER A 140 -24.59 33.16 -16.58
CA SER A 140 -25.81 32.63 -15.96
C SER A 140 -25.48 31.66 -14.81
N SER A 141 -26.34 31.63 -13.78
CA SER A 141 -26.20 30.75 -12.63
C SER A 141 -26.51 29.30 -13.01
N LYS A 142 -25.59 28.39 -12.68
CA LYS A 142 -25.78 26.94 -12.78
C LYS A 142 -25.97 26.32 -11.40
N ILE A 143 -26.90 25.39 -11.26
CA ILE A 143 -27.09 24.63 -10.03
C ILE A 143 -26.01 23.54 -9.94
N ILE A 144 -25.28 23.51 -8.83
CA ILE A 144 -24.37 22.40 -8.48
C ILE A 144 -25.16 21.30 -7.79
N ASP A 145 -25.95 21.65 -6.78
CA ASP A 145 -26.76 20.70 -6.00
C ASP A 145 -27.89 21.40 -5.24
N THR A 146 -28.85 20.59 -4.78
CA THR A 146 -29.97 21.01 -3.93
C THR A 146 -30.01 20.15 -2.68
N LEU A 147 -29.89 20.80 -1.52
CA LEU A 147 -29.66 20.16 -0.22
C LEU A 147 -30.85 20.40 0.70
N LYS A 148 -31.30 19.36 1.39
CA LYS A 148 -32.38 19.46 2.39
C LYS A 148 -31.80 19.63 3.78
N PHE A 149 -31.52 20.87 4.16
CA PHE A 149 -31.14 21.24 5.51
C PHE A 149 -31.82 22.54 5.91
N ASN A 150 -32.15 22.65 7.18
CA ASN A 150 -32.71 23.87 7.77
C ASN A 150 -31.62 24.84 8.28
N TYR A 151 -30.39 24.71 7.80
CA TYR A 151 -29.25 25.55 8.14
C TYR A 151 -28.31 25.74 6.94
N ASP A 152 -27.47 26.78 6.99
CA ASP A 152 -26.47 27.06 5.96
C ASP A 152 -25.33 26.05 6.00
N ILE A 153 -24.93 25.59 4.81
CA ILE A 153 -23.88 24.58 4.68
C ILE A 153 -22.67 25.29 4.09
N SER A 154 -21.58 25.31 4.86
CA SER A 154 -20.27 25.64 4.31
C SER A 154 -19.84 24.58 3.30
N PHE A 155 -18.86 24.91 2.48
CA PHE A 155 -18.20 23.96 1.59
C PHE A 155 -16.72 24.32 1.50
N SER A 156 -15.90 23.33 1.15
CA SER A 156 -14.47 23.50 0.87
C SER A 156 -14.25 23.40 -0.62
N LEU A 157 -13.60 24.41 -1.20
CA LEU A 157 -13.15 24.40 -2.59
C LEU A 157 -11.68 24.08 -2.70
N HIS A 158 -11.25 23.45 -3.78
CA HIS A 158 -9.83 23.32 -4.10
C HIS A 158 -9.63 23.31 -5.62
N THR A 159 -8.62 24.04 -6.08
CA THR A 159 -8.15 23.98 -7.48
C THR A 159 -6.90 23.14 -7.53
N SER A 160 -7.00 22.01 -8.20
CA SER A 160 -5.89 21.08 -8.41
C SER A 160 -4.87 21.61 -9.43
N LYS A 161 -3.65 21.04 -9.41
CA LYS A 161 -2.58 21.40 -10.37
C LYS A 161 -2.97 21.14 -11.84
N ASP A 162 -3.79 20.11 -12.10
CA ASP A 162 -4.41 19.84 -13.42
C ASP A 162 -5.64 20.71 -13.70
N LYS A 163 -5.78 21.83 -12.98
CA LYS A 163 -6.80 22.86 -13.17
C LYS A 163 -8.23 22.39 -12.96
N LYS A 164 -8.48 21.24 -12.33
CA LYS A 164 -9.83 20.82 -11.95
C LYS A 164 -10.23 21.50 -10.65
N ILE A 165 -11.49 21.95 -10.59
CA ILE A 165 -12.10 22.49 -9.37
C ILE A 165 -12.86 21.38 -8.66
N LEU A 166 -12.57 21.19 -7.38
CA LEU A 166 -13.26 20.27 -6.50
C LEU A 166 -14.08 21.07 -5.48
N ILE A 167 -15.29 20.59 -5.21
CA ILE A 167 -16.12 21.08 -4.11
C ILE A 167 -16.45 19.92 -3.19
N LEU A 168 -16.11 20.05 -1.91
CA LEU A 168 -16.41 19.11 -0.83
C LEU A 168 -17.49 19.72 0.06
N TYR A 169 -18.58 18.98 0.28
CA TYR A 169 -19.72 19.40 1.07
C TYR A 169 -20.49 18.19 1.61
N GLN A 170 -21.41 18.45 2.53
CA GLN A 170 -22.31 17.41 3.05
C GLN A 170 -23.73 17.59 2.52
N LYS A 171 -24.44 16.48 2.32
CA LYS A 171 -25.86 16.45 1.94
C LYS A 171 -26.67 15.49 2.79
N SER A 172 -27.96 15.77 2.97
CA SER A 172 -28.88 14.89 3.70
C SER A 172 -29.44 13.81 2.77
N VAL A 173 -29.20 12.54 3.09
CA VAL A 173 -29.73 11.37 2.38
C VAL A 173 -30.25 10.38 3.42
N ASN A 174 -31.51 9.98 3.32
CA ASN A 174 -32.13 9.00 4.21
C ASN A 174 -31.90 9.28 5.72
N ASN A 175 -32.08 10.54 6.14
CA ASN A 175 -31.84 11.02 7.52
C ASN A 175 -30.39 10.86 8.00
N ARG A 176 -29.43 10.78 7.07
CA ARG A 176 -28.00 10.75 7.35
C ARG A 176 -27.30 11.90 6.65
N HIS A 177 -26.19 12.34 7.22
CA HIS A 177 -25.26 13.28 6.62
C HIS A 177 -24.25 12.51 5.77
N GLU A 178 -24.31 12.66 4.46
CA GLU A 178 -23.31 12.14 3.52
C GLU A 178 -22.30 13.24 3.21
N LEU A 179 -21.03 12.99 3.53
CA LEU A 179 -19.91 13.81 3.06
C LEU A 179 -19.48 13.31 1.69
N GLY A 180 -19.32 14.22 0.73
CA GLY A 180 -18.94 13.86 -0.63
C GLY A 180 -18.48 15.05 -1.43
N TYR A 181 -18.01 14.79 -2.63
CA TYR A 181 -17.45 15.84 -3.49
C TYR A 181 -17.98 15.77 -4.92
N LYS A 182 -17.85 16.89 -5.62
CA LYS A 182 -18.03 17.01 -7.07
C LYS A 182 -16.80 17.62 -7.70
N ILE A 183 -16.58 17.31 -8.98
CA ILE A 183 -15.50 17.85 -9.80
C ILE A 183 -16.11 18.64 -10.96
N LEU A 184 -15.65 19.86 -11.21
CA LEU A 184 -15.99 20.59 -12.42
C LEU A 184 -15.18 20.06 -13.60
N ASN A 185 -15.87 19.63 -14.65
CA ASN A 185 -15.24 19.41 -15.95
C ASN A 185 -15.19 20.75 -16.70
N HIS A 186 -13.99 21.19 -17.05
CA HIS A 186 -13.76 22.46 -17.73
C HIS A 186 -14.29 22.49 -19.16
N GLU A 187 -14.15 21.40 -19.90
CA GLU A 187 -14.57 21.30 -21.30
C GLU A 187 -16.10 21.39 -21.43
N SER A 188 -16.82 20.66 -20.58
CA SER A 188 -18.29 20.66 -20.60
C SER A 188 -18.92 21.75 -19.73
N LYS A 189 -18.13 22.46 -18.91
CA LYS A 189 -18.60 23.40 -17.87
C LYS A 189 -19.68 22.79 -16.97
N ASN A 190 -19.62 21.48 -16.73
CA ASN A 190 -20.60 20.73 -15.95
C ASN A 190 -19.92 20.05 -14.76
N TRP A 191 -20.65 19.96 -13.66
CA TRP A 191 -20.21 19.25 -12.46
C TRP A 191 -20.46 17.76 -12.61
N SER A 192 -19.56 16.95 -12.06
CA SER A 192 -19.74 15.51 -11.96
C SER A 192 -20.94 15.14 -11.07
N ASN A 193 -21.30 13.86 -11.10
CA ASN A 193 -22.13 13.29 -10.05
C ASN A 193 -21.48 13.47 -8.67
N PHE A 194 -22.30 13.43 -7.62
CA PHE A 194 -21.84 13.46 -6.24
C PHE A 194 -21.18 12.12 -5.89
N TYR A 195 -19.90 12.17 -5.54
CA TYR A 195 -19.15 11.02 -5.05
C TYR A 195 -19.21 11.00 -3.52
N SER A 196 -19.95 10.05 -2.96
CA SER A 196 -20.05 9.87 -1.51
C SER A 196 -18.75 9.27 -0.95
N ILE A 197 -18.28 9.85 0.15
CA ILE A 197 -17.07 9.43 0.87
C ILE A 197 -17.46 8.72 2.15
N ASP A 198 -18.27 9.35 2.99
CA ASP A 198 -18.64 8.80 4.30
C ASP A 198 -20.05 9.24 4.69
N SER A 199 -20.70 8.47 5.55
CA SER A 199 -22.04 8.73 6.05
C SER A 199 -22.09 8.69 7.58
N SER A 200 -22.70 9.70 8.19
CA SER A 200 -22.88 9.82 9.63
C SER A 200 -24.32 10.18 9.98
N THR A 201 -24.74 9.86 11.20
CA THR A 201 -26.01 10.35 11.75
C THR A 201 -25.91 11.80 12.22
N PHE A 202 -24.71 12.33 12.43
CA PHE A 202 -24.46 13.70 12.85
C PHE A 202 -23.76 14.51 11.75
N PRO A 203 -23.97 15.84 11.69
CA PRO A 203 -23.24 16.71 10.77
C PRO A 203 -21.72 16.64 10.97
N TYR A 204 -20.99 16.77 9.87
CA TYR A 204 -19.54 16.94 9.91
C TYR A 204 -19.18 18.37 10.31
N LYS A 205 -18.18 18.53 11.19
CA LYS A 205 -17.82 19.82 11.79
C LYS A 205 -16.80 20.61 10.95
N TYR A 206 -15.72 19.94 10.54
CA TYR A 206 -14.70 20.49 9.64
C TYR A 206 -14.27 19.42 8.65
N TYR A 207 -13.92 19.87 7.45
CA TYR A 207 -13.37 19.04 6.41
C TYR A 207 -12.49 19.88 5.48
N SER A 208 -11.47 19.24 4.92
CA SER A 208 -10.49 19.82 4.02
C SER A 208 -10.21 18.84 2.88
N ILE A 209 -10.01 19.35 1.68
CA ILE A 209 -9.79 18.56 0.46
C ILE A 209 -8.58 19.08 -0.30
N LEU A 210 -7.74 18.18 -0.80
CA LEU A 210 -6.71 18.44 -1.81
C LEU A 210 -6.69 17.32 -2.84
N LYS A 211 -6.12 17.59 -4.01
CA LYS A 211 -5.89 16.58 -5.04
C LYS A 211 -4.41 16.58 -5.45
N SER A 212 -3.76 15.44 -5.25
CA SER A 212 -2.40 15.20 -5.73
C SER A 212 -2.41 14.08 -6.75
N LYS A 213 -1.89 14.36 -7.95
CA LYS A 213 -1.89 13.41 -9.07
C LYS A 213 -3.33 12.90 -9.32
N ASN A 214 -3.56 11.59 -9.20
CA ASN A 214 -4.86 10.95 -9.39
C ASN A 214 -5.53 10.56 -8.07
N THR A 215 -5.08 11.11 -6.94
CA THR A 215 -5.63 10.81 -5.62
C THR A 215 -6.21 12.07 -5.00
N ILE A 216 -7.42 11.94 -4.47
CA ILE A 216 -8.06 12.97 -3.65
C ILE A 216 -7.76 12.63 -2.20
N HIS A 217 -7.32 13.63 -1.46
CA HIS A 217 -6.97 13.55 -0.05
C HIS A 217 -7.95 14.40 0.74
N ILE A 218 -8.55 13.80 1.76
CA ILE A 218 -9.61 14.42 2.54
C ILE A 218 -9.31 14.20 4.01
N LEU A 219 -9.43 15.25 4.80
CA LEU A 219 -9.33 15.19 6.25
C LEU A 219 -10.60 15.79 6.83
N TYR A 220 -11.28 15.06 7.70
CA TYR A 220 -12.54 15.51 8.26
C TYR A 220 -12.74 15.05 9.70
N ILE A 221 -13.55 15.81 10.43
CA ILE A 221 -13.97 15.49 11.79
C ILE A 221 -15.37 14.88 11.72
N LYS A 222 -15.45 13.58 12.02
CA LYS A 222 -16.70 12.85 12.18
C LYS A 222 -17.15 12.91 13.63
N ASN A 223 -18.37 13.38 13.85
CA ASN A 223 -18.97 13.42 15.17
C ASN A 223 -19.76 12.14 15.43
N ASP A 224 -19.46 11.47 16.53
CA ASP A 224 -20.23 10.38 17.12
C ASP A 224 -20.70 10.88 18.51
N GLN A 225 -21.90 10.50 18.98
CA GLN A 225 -22.62 11.10 20.13
C GLN A 225 -21.78 11.70 21.27
N ASN A 226 -20.68 11.03 21.68
CA ASN A 226 -19.81 11.46 22.78
C ASN A 226 -18.34 11.72 22.37
N ARG A 227 -17.96 11.46 21.11
CA ARG A 227 -16.57 11.53 20.65
C ARG A 227 -16.47 11.99 19.20
N ASN A 228 -15.46 12.78 18.94
CA ASN A 228 -15.07 13.18 17.60
C ASN A 228 -13.93 12.28 17.11
N SER A 229 -14.06 11.75 15.91
CA SER A 229 -13.02 11.00 15.21
C SER A 229 -12.42 11.88 14.10
N LEU A 230 -11.09 12.02 14.09
CA LEU A 230 -10.38 12.62 12.96
C LEU A 230 -10.07 11.53 11.94
N ILE A 231 -10.66 11.67 10.75
CA ILE A 231 -10.54 10.66 9.69
C ILE A 231 -9.83 11.29 8.50
N TYR A 232 -8.76 10.65 8.08
CA TYR A 232 -8.14 10.86 6.79
C TYR A 232 -8.66 9.84 5.80
N ALA A 233 -9.09 10.29 4.64
CA ALA A 233 -9.52 9.44 3.54
C ALA A 233 -8.74 9.79 2.26
N ASN A 234 -8.28 8.77 1.53
CA ASN A 234 -7.69 8.96 0.21
C ASN A 234 -8.25 8.00 -0.82
N GLY A 235 -8.46 8.49 -2.04
CA GLY A 235 -9.16 7.71 -3.05
C GLY A 235 -9.54 8.50 -4.29
N ILE A 236 -10.37 7.88 -5.12
CA ILE A 236 -11.01 8.51 -6.27
C ILE A 236 -12.37 7.86 -6.53
N GLY A 237 -13.35 8.67 -6.93
CA GLY A 237 -14.71 8.20 -7.15
C GLY A 237 -15.32 7.75 -5.84
N THR A 238 -15.64 6.46 -5.74
CA THR A 238 -16.18 5.84 -4.52
C THR A 238 -15.18 4.91 -3.82
N ASP A 239 -13.97 4.73 -4.39
CA ASP A 239 -12.93 3.87 -3.83
C ASP A 239 -12.01 4.68 -2.91
N PHE A 240 -12.37 4.74 -1.63
CA PHE A 240 -11.62 5.43 -0.59
C PHE A 240 -11.08 4.45 0.45
N LYS A 241 -9.85 4.71 0.88
CA LYS A 241 -9.24 4.10 2.07
C LYS A 241 -9.26 5.10 3.20
N TYR A 242 -9.47 4.59 4.41
CA TYR A 242 -9.68 5.40 5.60
C TYR A 242 -8.60 5.10 6.64
N ASN A 243 -8.07 6.15 7.25
CA ASN A 243 -7.18 6.10 8.40
C ASN A 243 -7.76 6.99 9.49
N LYS A 244 -8.06 6.40 10.65
CA LYS A 244 -8.45 7.16 11.84
C LYS A 244 -7.18 7.67 12.52
N LEU A 245 -6.95 8.98 12.47
CA LEU A 245 -5.73 9.61 12.98
C LEU A 245 -5.82 9.99 14.47
N SER A 246 -7.03 10.29 14.95
CA SER A 246 -7.26 10.62 16.36
C SER A 246 -8.72 10.38 16.76
N GLU A 247 -8.95 10.25 18.07
CA GLU A 247 -10.26 10.22 18.69
C GLU A 247 -10.21 11.01 20.01
N SER A 248 -11.11 11.98 20.18
CA SER A 248 -11.23 12.74 21.42
C SER A 248 -12.62 13.35 21.55
N VAL A 249 -13.01 13.74 22.76
CA VAL A 249 -14.21 14.54 23.00
C VAL A 249 -14.11 15.88 22.27
N ASN A 250 -12.93 16.53 22.28
CA ASN A 250 -12.76 17.88 21.74
C ASN A 250 -11.74 17.92 20.61
N ILE A 251 -12.18 17.62 19.39
CA ILE A 251 -11.42 17.97 18.17
C ILE A 251 -12.04 19.24 17.58
N ASP A 252 -11.24 20.30 17.52
CA ASP A 252 -11.74 21.64 17.21
C ASP A 252 -11.63 22.00 15.73
N PHE A 253 -10.48 21.77 15.12
CA PHE A 253 -10.20 22.12 13.71
C PHE A 253 -9.32 21.06 13.06
N CYS A 254 -9.42 20.92 11.73
CA CYS A 254 -8.49 20.11 10.95
C CYS A 254 -8.18 20.76 9.59
N TYR A 255 -6.99 20.49 9.06
CA TYR A 255 -6.63 20.73 7.66
C TYR A 255 -5.52 19.80 7.24
N LEU A 256 -5.36 19.67 5.94
CA LEU A 256 -4.22 18.99 5.36
C LEU A 256 -3.52 19.88 4.33
N PHE A 257 -2.23 19.64 4.16
CA PHE A 257 -1.42 20.24 3.11
C PHE A 257 -0.43 19.22 2.55
N ILE A 258 0.09 19.50 1.36
CA ILE A 258 1.18 18.75 0.78
C ILE A 258 2.38 19.67 0.70
N GLY A 259 3.52 19.24 1.24
CA GLY A 259 4.78 19.97 1.19
C GLY A 259 5.93 19.01 1.00
N TYR A 260 6.85 19.31 0.08
CA TYR A 260 7.97 18.44 -0.26
C TYR A 260 7.52 16.99 -0.61
N ASN A 261 6.39 16.86 -1.32
CA ASN A 261 5.73 15.59 -1.64
C ASN A 261 5.25 14.75 -0.43
N GLN A 262 5.14 15.35 0.75
CA GLN A 262 4.65 14.72 1.96
C GLN A 262 3.27 15.27 2.28
N ILE A 263 2.37 14.39 2.72
CA ILE A 263 1.03 14.79 3.16
C ILE A 263 1.11 15.07 4.65
N TRP A 264 0.69 16.25 5.06
CA TRP A 264 0.63 16.66 6.45
C TRP A 264 -0.83 16.82 6.85
N CYS A 265 -1.24 16.10 7.89
CA CYS A 265 -2.57 16.18 8.48
C CYS A 265 -2.47 16.79 9.86
N SER A 266 -3.19 17.87 10.08
CA SER A 266 -3.01 18.70 11.25
C SER A 266 -4.34 19.05 11.89
N TRP A 267 -4.39 19.03 13.22
CA TRP A 267 -5.61 19.28 13.96
C TRP A 267 -5.34 19.90 15.32
N THR A 268 -6.39 20.44 15.91
CA THR A 268 -6.35 20.94 17.28
C THR A 268 -7.25 20.09 18.15
N GLN A 269 -6.74 19.76 19.32
CA GLN A 269 -7.42 18.94 20.29
C GLN A 269 -6.96 19.33 21.69
N ASP A 270 -7.92 19.56 22.60
CA ASP A 270 -7.65 19.83 24.02
C ASP A 270 -6.57 20.92 24.27
N ASN A 271 -6.69 22.05 23.56
CA ASN A 271 -5.74 23.18 23.57
C ASN A 271 -4.31 22.81 23.14
N LYS A 272 -4.17 21.81 22.28
CA LYS A 272 -2.90 21.40 21.68
C LYS A 272 -3.06 21.31 20.18
N ILE A 273 -1.97 21.56 19.47
CA ILE A 273 -1.89 21.31 18.05
C ILE A 273 -1.16 20.00 17.83
N PHE A 274 -1.70 19.21 16.93
CA PHE A 274 -1.16 17.95 16.51
C PHE A 274 -0.88 17.96 15.02
N SER A 275 0.16 17.26 14.60
CA SER A 275 0.46 17.06 13.19
C SER A 275 1.04 15.68 12.95
N ASN A 276 0.52 15.01 11.92
CA ASN A 276 0.98 13.72 11.49
C ASN A 276 1.30 13.80 9.99
N PHE A 277 2.38 13.16 9.55
CA PHE A 277 2.77 13.19 8.15
C PHE A 277 2.78 11.80 7.51
N SER A 278 2.64 11.78 6.19
CA SER A 278 2.76 10.59 5.36
C SER A 278 3.75 10.85 4.22
N ILE A 279 4.65 9.89 4.00
CA ILE A 279 5.63 9.87 2.91
C ILE A 279 5.27 8.89 1.79
N ASP A 280 4.18 8.14 1.95
CA ASP A 280 3.77 7.05 1.06
C ASP A 280 2.39 7.31 0.41
N ASN A 281 2.08 8.60 0.20
CA ASN A 281 0.82 9.08 -0.38
C ASN A 281 -0.43 8.74 0.46
N GLY A 282 -0.26 8.70 1.79
CA GLY A 282 -1.33 8.48 2.76
C GLY A 282 -1.72 7.02 2.93
N ARG A 283 -0.83 6.08 2.61
CA ARG A 283 -1.05 4.65 2.93
C ARG A 283 -0.78 4.40 4.40
N SER A 284 0.24 5.04 4.95
CA SER A 284 0.58 5.06 6.37
C SER A 284 0.98 6.46 6.80
N PHE A 285 0.95 6.69 8.12
CA PHE A 285 1.31 7.95 8.76
C PHE A 285 2.44 7.70 9.76
N SER A 286 3.07 8.76 10.27
CA SER A 286 4.01 8.64 11.40
C SER A 286 3.30 8.08 12.64
N ASP A 287 4.06 7.32 13.45
CA ASP A 287 3.51 6.49 14.52
C ASP A 287 2.87 7.36 15.63
N ASP A 288 3.61 8.36 16.10
CA ASP A 288 3.15 9.31 17.12
C ASP A 288 3.02 10.71 16.51
N PRO A 289 1.86 11.38 16.56
CA PRO A 289 1.76 12.73 16.03
C PRO A 289 2.65 13.71 16.81
N PHE A 290 3.29 14.64 16.08
CA PHE A 290 3.90 15.81 16.69
C PHE A 290 2.84 16.57 17.49
N LYS A 291 3.23 17.13 18.62
CA LYS A 291 2.33 17.78 19.56
C LYS A 291 2.98 19.02 20.16
N ASP A 292 2.25 20.13 20.11
CA ASP A 292 2.65 21.36 20.80
C ASP A 292 1.47 21.99 21.54
N SER A 293 1.77 22.72 22.62
CA SER A 293 0.75 23.35 23.45
C SER A 293 0.34 24.68 22.85
N LEU A 294 -0.98 24.91 22.76
CA LEU A 294 -1.51 26.18 22.29
C LEU A 294 -1.75 27.08 23.49
N THR A 295 -0.90 28.11 23.64
CA THR A 295 -1.07 29.14 24.66
C THR A 295 -2.22 30.11 24.34
N PHE A 296 -2.59 30.23 23.06
CA PHE A 296 -3.63 31.13 22.58
C PHE A 296 -4.71 30.35 21.82
N LEU A 297 -5.98 30.66 22.11
CA LEU A 297 -7.15 29.96 21.55
C LEU A 297 -7.86 30.72 20.43
N ASP A 298 -7.33 31.88 20.02
CA ASP A 298 -7.91 32.66 18.91
C ASP A 298 -7.39 32.18 17.56
N ILE A 299 -7.77 30.95 17.22
CA ILE A 299 -7.38 30.29 15.99
C ILE A 299 -8.34 30.68 14.88
N THR A 300 -7.79 31.26 13.81
CA THR A 300 -8.54 31.68 12.63
C THR A 300 -8.19 30.79 11.44
N LYS A 301 -9.21 30.31 10.74
CA LYS A 301 -9.06 29.63 9.45
C LYS A 301 -8.82 30.67 8.36
N CYS A 302 -7.69 30.59 7.69
CA CYS A 302 -7.33 31.46 6.57
C CYS A 302 -7.30 30.67 5.27
N ILE A 303 -7.83 31.24 4.20
CA ILE A 303 -7.61 30.74 2.84
C ILE A 303 -6.29 31.33 2.33
N TYR A 304 -5.44 30.50 1.73
CA TYR A 304 -4.14 30.91 1.22
C TYR A 304 -4.09 30.90 -0.30
N SER A 305 -3.43 31.89 -0.88
CA SER A 305 -3.10 31.92 -2.30
C SER A 305 -1.72 32.56 -2.52
N SER A 306 -1.01 32.13 -3.55
CA SER A 306 0.30 32.69 -3.88
C SER A 306 0.59 32.71 -5.37
N ASN A 307 1.27 33.77 -5.82
CA ASN A 307 1.93 33.84 -7.13
C ASN A 307 3.44 33.61 -7.04
N ASN A 308 3.96 33.22 -5.87
CA ASN A 308 5.37 32.96 -5.71
C ASN A 308 5.68 31.53 -6.20
N GLN A 309 6.41 31.43 -7.32
CA GLN A 309 6.60 30.17 -8.03
C GLN A 309 7.27 29.09 -7.17
N SER A 310 8.31 29.43 -6.39
CA SER A 310 9.02 28.44 -5.57
C SER A 310 8.11 27.81 -4.51
N TYR A 311 7.12 28.58 -4.01
CA TYR A 311 6.10 28.06 -3.10
C TYR A 311 5.11 27.14 -3.81
N LEU A 312 4.64 27.50 -5.01
CA LEU A 312 3.69 26.70 -5.79
C LEU A 312 4.28 25.36 -6.25
N ASP A 313 5.58 25.33 -6.51
CA ASP A 313 6.28 24.10 -6.90
C ASP A 313 6.40 23.14 -5.72
N THR A 314 6.68 23.67 -4.54
CA THR A 314 7.00 22.88 -3.35
C THR A 314 5.76 22.46 -2.55
N PHE A 315 4.69 23.25 -2.60
CA PHE A 315 3.54 23.10 -1.72
C PHE A 315 2.21 23.14 -2.44
N ASP A 316 1.25 22.44 -1.85
CA ASP A 316 -0.15 22.46 -2.23
C ASP A 316 -1.01 22.53 -0.96
N PHE A 317 -1.67 23.66 -0.76
CA PHE A 317 -2.60 23.87 0.33
C PHE A 317 -3.61 24.94 -0.03
N ASN A 318 -4.83 24.73 0.43
CA ASN A 318 -5.94 25.66 0.24
C ASN A 318 -6.14 26.54 1.48
N GLU A 319 -5.88 25.96 2.65
CA GLU A 319 -6.26 26.52 3.94
C GLU A 319 -5.08 26.40 4.90
N LEU A 320 -4.98 27.39 5.76
CA LEU A 320 -4.04 27.40 6.86
C LEU A 320 -4.74 27.94 8.09
N TYR A 321 -4.24 27.61 9.27
CA TYR A 321 -4.73 28.22 10.50
C TYR A 321 -3.68 29.13 11.10
N THR A 322 -4.13 30.28 11.58
CA THR A 322 -3.29 31.28 12.24
C THR A 322 -3.77 31.57 13.64
N ILE A 323 -2.86 32.05 14.47
CA ILE A 323 -3.17 32.74 15.72
C ILE A 323 -3.08 34.23 15.41
N ASN A 324 -4.19 34.95 15.68
CA ASN A 324 -4.25 36.38 15.47
C ASN A 324 -3.49 37.14 16.58
N LYS A 325 -2.15 37.10 16.51
CA LYS A 325 -1.25 37.90 17.34
C LYS A 325 -0.41 38.83 16.47
N ASN A 326 0.38 39.71 17.09
CA ASN A 326 1.33 40.56 16.39
C ASN A 326 2.77 40.17 16.80
N PRO A 327 3.59 39.58 15.91
CA PRO A 327 3.32 39.25 14.50
C PRO A 327 2.31 38.09 14.34
N LEU A 328 1.64 38.02 13.18
CA LEU A 328 0.75 36.89 12.85
C LEU A 328 1.53 35.58 12.93
N GLU A 329 1.01 34.61 13.66
CA GLU A 329 1.63 33.29 13.78
C GLU A 329 0.84 32.25 13.01
N TYR A 330 1.54 31.44 12.24
CA TYR A 330 0.94 30.37 11.48
C TYR A 330 1.20 29.08 12.22
N LEU A 331 0.14 28.33 12.50
CA LEU A 331 0.16 27.26 13.48
C LEU A 331 1.08 26.07 13.16
N ILE A 332 1.46 25.88 11.89
CA ILE A 332 2.39 24.82 11.45
C ILE A 332 3.21 25.31 10.27
N ILE A 333 2.55 26.00 9.34
CA ILE A 333 3.15 26.48 8.10
C ILE A 333 4.36 27.37 8.44
N SER A 334 4.22 28.51 9.10
CA SER A 334 5.37 29.42 9.33
C SER A 334 6.63 28.77 9.90
N GLN A 335 6.48 27.76 10.75
CA GLN A 335 7.60 27.02 11.30
C GLN A 335 8.29 26.18 10.19
N ILE A 336 7.53 25.58 9.27
CA ILE A 336 8.00 24.90 8.04
C ILE A 336 8.66 25.83 7.03
N PHE A 337 8.28 27.11 6.96
CA PHE A 337 8.68 28.03 5.88
C PHE A 337 9.42 29.30 6.36
N SER A 338 10.03 29.29 7.55
CA SER A 338 10.73 30.49 8.06
C SER A 338 11.89 30.86 7.11
N ASN A 339 11.77 31.99 6.42
CA ASN A 339 12.86 32.61 5.64
C ASN A 339 13.86 33.38 6.52
N SER A 340 13.70 33.35 7.84
CA SER A 340 14.57 34.08 8.75
C SER A 340 15.90 33.35 8.90
N ASN A 341 17.00 34.09 8.73
CA ASN A 341 18.37 33.75 9.15
C ASN A 341 18.51 33.45 10.66
N ASP A 342 17.41 33.33 11.40
CA ASP A 342 17.37 32.78 12.74
C ASP A 342 17.38 31.26 12.62
N TYR A 343 18.55 30.66 12.86
CA TYR A 343 18.82 29.22 12.91
C TYR A 343 18.03 28.47 14.01
N LYS A 344 16.85 28.93 14.42
CA LYS A 344 15.96 28.15 15.29
C LYS A 344 15.41 27.00 14.46
N VAL A 345 16.00 25.83 14.67
CA VAL A 345 15.61 24.58 14.03
C VAL A 345 14.09 24.39 14.19
N ASN A 346 13.39 24.27 13.07
CA ASN A 346 11.95 24.07 13.07
C ASN A 346 11.61 22.74 13.78
N PRO A 347 10.79 22.76 14.85
CA PRO A 347 10.40 21.55 15.58
C PRO A 347 9.71 20.50 14.70
N TYR A 348 8.87 20.91 13.75
CA TYR A 348 8.18 20.00 12.82
C TYR A 348 9.15 19.29 11.86
N MET A 349 10.15 20.02 11.35
CA MET A 349 11.18 19.43 10.50
C MET A 349 12.13 18.55 11.31
N THR A 350 12.46 18.94 12.55
CA THR A 350 13.25 18.10 13.47
C THR A 350 12.51 16.78 13.72
N TYR A 351 11.23 16.87 14.07
CA TYR A 351 10.35 15.73 14.26
C TYR A 351 10.30 14.84 13.01
N PHE A 352 10.12 15.42 11.83
CA PHE A 352 10.17 14.68 10.56
C PHE A 352 11.51 13.95 10.38
N MET A 353 12.62 14.66 10.54
CA MET A 353 13.96 14.10 10.36
C MET A 353 14.27 12.99 11.37
N ASP A 354 13.82 13.13 12.63
CA ASP A 354 13.96 12.12 13.67
C ASP A 354 13.16 10.86 13.33
N GLU A 355 11.90 11.00 12.93
CA GLU A 355 11.06 9.87 12.52
C GLU A 355 11.61 9.15 11.28
N ILE A 356 12.12 9.89 10.30
CA ILE A 356 12.80 9.31 9.15
C ILE A 356 14.08 8.59 9.57
N SER A 357 14.89 9.19 10.46
CA SER A 357 16.13 8.58 10.95
C SER A 357 15.87 7.28 11.73
N LYS A 358 14.80 7.23 12.53
CA LYS A 358 14.34 5.99 13.21
C LYS A 358 13.96 4.92 12.18
N LYS A 359 13.16 5.27 11.17
CA LYS A 359 12.75 4.33 10.10
C LYS A 359 13.95 3.83 9.29
N ILE A 360 14.88 4.69 8.91
CA ILE A 360 16.12 4.32 8.22
C ILE A 360 16.95 3.35 9.09
N SER A 361 17.13 3.67 10.37
CA SER A 361 17.86 2.81 11.31
C SER A 361 17.20 1.44 11.47
N ALA A 362 15.87 1.39 11.54
CA ALA A 362 15.13 0.13 11.60
C ALA A 362 15.30 -0.70 10.31
N TYR A 363 15.23 -0.06 9.13
CA TYR A 363 15.46 -0.75 7.86
C TYR A 363 16.90 -1.25 7.71
N GLN A 364 17.89 -0.49 8.16
CA GLN A 364 19.29 -0.94 8.17
C GLN A 364 19.47 -2.18 9.07
N LYS A 365 18.84 -2.21 10.25
CA LYS A 365 18.85 -3.39 11.13
C LYS A 365 18.21 -4.61 10.45
N MET A 366 17.05 -4.45 9.82
CA MET A 366 16.39 -5.53 9.07
C MET A 366 17.23 -6.01 7.88
N LEU A 367 17.89 -5.10 7.17
CA LEU A 367 18.77 -5.43 6.04
C LEU A 367 19.96 -6.28 6.52
N ASN A 368 20.58 -5.89 7.63
CA ASN A 368 21.69 -6.65 8.22
C ASN A 368 21.24 -8.05 8.67
N GLN A 369 20.07 -8.18 9.29
CA GLN A 369 19.50 -9.48 9.63
C GLN A 369 19.26 -10.36 8.40
N LYS A 370 18.72 -9.79 7.32
CA LYS A 370 18.54 -10.51 6.04
C LYS A 370 19.87 -10.95 5.44
N ASN A 371 20.90 -10.11 5.49
CA ASN A 371 22.23 -10.46 5.01
C ASN A 371 22.85 -11.62 5.82
N ASN A 372 22.67 -11.63 7.14
CA ASN A 372 23.11 -12.74 7.99
C ASN A 372 22.38 -14.04 7.65
N LEU A 373 21.06 -13.98 7.42
CA LEU A 373 20.28 -15.15 6.99
C LEU A 373 20.74 -15.68 5.63
N ILE A 374 21.03 -14.79 4.67
CA ILE A 374 21.58 -15.17 3.37
C ILE A 374 22.93 -15.88 3.51
N LEU A 375 23.80 -15.41 4.41
CA LEU A 375 25.09 -16.06 4.69
C LEU A 375 24.91 -17.46 5.29
N GLN A 376 23.99 -17.62 6.24
CA GLN A 376 23.65 -18.92 6.82
C GLN A 376 23.11 -19.88 5.77
N LEU A 377 22.19 -19.42 4.91
CA LEU A 377 21.65 -20.23 3.81
C LEU A 377 22.73 -20.64 2.81
N LYS A 378 23.66 -19.74 2.46
CA LYS A 378 24.81 -20.07 1.59
C LYS A 378 25.71 -21.15 2.22
N TYR A 379 25.93 -21.06 3.54
CA TYR A 379 26.72 -22.05 4.26
C TYR A 379 26.03 -23.43 4.26
N LEU A 380 24.73 -23.49 4.59
CA LEU A 380 23.93 -24.71 4.55
C LEU A 380 23.90 -25.31 3.13
N LEU A 381 23.71 -24.49 2.10
CA LEU A 381 23.74 -24.93 0.71
C LEU A 381 25.09 -25.57 0.34
N LYS A 382 26.20 -25.01 0.82
CA LYS A 382 27.55 -25.57 0.59
C LYS A 382 27.71 -26.93 1.28
N GLN A 383 27.19 -27.09 2.51
CA GLN A 383 27.21 -28.37 3.21
C GLN A 383 26.38 -29.43 2.47
N GLU A 384 25.15 -29.09 2.09
CA GLU A 384 24.27 -30.00 1.34
C GLU A 384 24.86 -30.38 -0.02
N LYS A 385 25.49 -29.44 -0.73
CA LYS A 385 26.22 -29.75 -1.97
C LYS A 385 27.35 -30.76 -1.72
N THR A 386 28.06 -30.64 -0.61
CA THR A 386 29.15 -31.56 -0.25
C THR A 386 28.60 -32.95 0.07
N LYS A 387 27.51 -33.05 0.83
CA LYS A 387 26.81 -34.32 1.11
C LYS A 387 26.32 -34.96 -0.18
N TYR A 388 25.66 -34.19 -1.05
CA TYR A 388 25.19 -34.66 -2.35
C TYR A 388 26.33 -35.24 -3.19
N LEU A 389 27.49 -34.57 -3.27
CA LEU A 389 28.65 -35.09 -3.99
C LEU A 389 29.16 -36.41 -3.40
N SER A 390 29.17 -36.53 -2.07
CA SER A 390 29.53 -37.79 -1.38
C SER A 390 28.54 -38.91 -1.70
N TYR A 391 27.23 -38.65 -1.62
CA TYR A 391 26.19 -39.63 -1.97
C TYR A 391 26.27 -40.03 -3.44
N LYS A 392 26.49 -39.06 -4.34
CA LYS A 392 26.68 -39.32 -5.77
C LYS A 392 27.85 -40.28 -6.00
N SER A 393 28.99 -40.03 -5.37
CA SER A 393 30.16 -40.92 -5.45
C SER A 393 29.86 -42.32 -4.91
N ARG A 394 29.16 -42.45 -3.78
CA ARG A 394 28.74 -43.76 -3.25
C ARG A 394 27.83 -44.51 -4.22
N CYS A 395 26.87 -43.83 -4.84
CA CYS A 395 26.00 -44.44 -5.85
C CYS A 395 26.79 -44.94 -7.06
N TYR A 396 27.81 -44.20 -7.52
CA TYR A 396 28.70 -44.67 -8.59
C TYR A 396 29.41 -45.97 -8.20
N ASN A 397 29.99 -46.03 -6.99
CA ASN A 397 30.67 -47.24 -6.52
C ASN A 397 29.71 -48.43 -6.40
N ILE A 398 28.50 -48.22 -5.88
CA ILE A 398 27.47 -49.27 -5.79
C ILE A 398 27.10 -49.79 -7.17
N ASN A 399 26.94 -48.90 -8.16
CA ASN A 399 26.65 -49.32 -9.53
C ASN A 399 27.80 -50.14 -10.13
N GLU A 400 29.05 -49.76 -9.88
CA GLU A 400 30.22 -50.52 -10.34
C GLU A 400 30.30 -51.92 -9.67
N GLU A 401 30.05 -52.00 -8.36
CA GLU A 401 29.96 -53.28 -7.65
C GLU A 401 28.81 -54.14 -8.17
N TYR A 402 27.65 -53.53 -8.46
CA TYR A 402 26.49 -54.21 -9.03
C TYR A 402 26.80 -54.78 -10.43
N ASP A 403 27.47 -54.02 -11.28
CA ASP A 403 27.90 -54.47 -12.60
C ASP A 403 28.90 -55.63 -12.49
N ASN A 404 29.85 -55.56 -11.56
CA ASN A 404 30.80 -56.66 -11.29
C ASN A 404 30.11 -57.90 -10.73
N PHE A 405 29.13 -57.73 -9.85
CA PHE A 405 28.32 -58.83 -9.34
C PHE A 405 27.57 -59.53 -10.47
N ASN A 406 26.94 -58.78 -11.38
CA ASN A 406 26.25 -59.37 -12.53
C ASN A 406 27.19 -60.14 -13.44
N LYS A 407 28.37 -59.61 -13.76
CA LYS A 407 29.39 -60.34 -14.53
C LYS A 407 29.81 -61.65 -13.85
N THR A 408 30.00 -61.62 -12.53
CA THR A 408 30.39 -62.81 -11.75
C THR A 408 29.27 -63.84 -11.72
N LYS A 409 28.02 -63.39 -11.58
CA LYS A 409 26.82 -64.24 -11.64
C LYS A 409 26.69 -64.91 -13.01
N ASP A 410 26.93 -64.18 -14.10
CA ASP A 410 26.88 -64.73 -15.45
C ASP A 410 27.97 -65.80 -15.66
N LEU A 411 29.20 -65.53 -15.21
CA LEU A 411 30.29 -66.51 -15.23
C LEU A 411 29.97 -67.76 -14.40
N LEU A 412 29.34 -67.59 -13.23
CA LEU A 412 28.92 -68.71 -12.39
C LEU A 412 27.85 -69.56 -13.11
N ASN A 413 26.89 -68.93 -13.77
CA ASN A 413 25.87 -69.63 -14.55
C ASN A 413 26.49 -70.41 -15.71
N GLU A 414 27.47 -69.85 -16.41
CA GLU A 414 28.23 -70.57 -17.45
C GLU A 414 28.94 -71.80 -16.88
N ASN A 415 29.60 -71.66 -15.72
CA ASN A 415 30.27 -72.78 -15.05
C ASN A 415 29.28 -73.86 -14.59
N ILE A 416 28.13 -73.48 -14.05
CA ILE A 416 27.07 -74.42 -13.67
C ILE A 416 26.59 -75.18 -14.90
N ASN A 417 26.31 -74.48 -16.00
CA ASN A 417 25.88 -75.11 -17.26
C ASN A 417 26.95 -76.08 -17.81
N PHE A 418 28.22 -75.72 -17.71
CA PHE A 418 29.33 -76.60 -18.10
C PHE A 418 29.38 -77.87 -17.23
N ILE A 419 29.28 -77.73 -15.91
CA ILE A 419 29.27 -78.85 -14.97
C ILE A 419 28.06 -79.76 -15.23
N GLN A 420 26.88 -79.19 -15.46
CA GLN A 420 25.67 -79.95 -15.80
C GLN A 420 25.85 -80.76 -17.08
N LYS A 421 26.41 -80.16 -18.15
CA LYS A 421 26.73 -80.89 -19.39
C LYS A 421 27.71 -82.03 -19.14
N SER A 422 28.78 -81.77 -18.39
CA SER A 422 29.79 -82.78 -18.06
C SER A 422 29.22 -83.92 -17.21
N LEU A 423 28.31 -83.63 -16.28
CA LEU A 423 27.58 -84.63 -15.50
C LEU A 423 26.73 -85.51 -16.40
N ILE A 424 25.94 -84.92 -17.30
CA ILE A 424 25.11 -85.66 -18.27
C ILE A 424 25.99 -86.57 -19.14
N GLU A 425 27.12 -86.08 -19.64
CA GLU A 425 28.06 -86.90 -20.43
C GLU A 425 28.62 -88.07 -19.62
N LYS A 426 28.99 -87.86 -18.36
CA LYS A 426 29.49 -88.93 -17.48
C LYS A 426 28.40 -89.92 -17.10
N GLU A 427 27.17 -89.46 -16.87
CA GLU A 427 26.02 -90.32 -16.58
C GLU A 427 25.68 -91.21 -17.78
N ASN A 428 25.70 -90.65 -18.99
CA ASN A 428 25.60 -91.43 -20.23
C ASN A 428 26.72 -92.48 -20.34
N LYS A 429 27.97 -92.11 -20.02
CA LYS A 429 29.13 -93.03 -20.01
C LYS A 429 28.96 -94.16 -18.99
N ILE A 430 28.43 -93.86 -17.81
CA ILE A 430 28.15 -94.86 -16.76
C ILE A 430 27.09 -95.83 -17.28
N ASN A 431 26.00 -95.33 -17.86
CA ASN A 431 24.95 -96.19 -18.44
C ASN A 431 25.51 -97.09 -19.55
N GLU A 432 26.39 -96.59 -20.43
CA GLU A 432 27.09 -97.40 -21.43
C GLU A 432 27.94 -98.52 -20.79
N LEU A 433 28.69 -98.20 -19.73
CA LEU A 433 29.54 -99.16 -19.02
C LEU A 433 28.72 -100.19 -18.23
N GLU A 434 27.62 -99.78 -17.61
CA GLU A 434 26.68 -100.66 -16.93
C GLU A 434 26.07 -101.66 -17.91
N ASN A 435 25.61 -101.19 -19.07
CA ASN A 435 25.11 -102.07 -20.15
C ASN A 435 26.19 -103.07 -20.60
N ALA A 436 27.42 -102.61 -20.82
CA ALA A 436 28.53 -103.49 -21.19
C ALA A 436 28.92 -104.47 -20.07
N SER A 437 28.72 -104.11 -18.81
CA SER A 437 28.93 -104.99 -17.65
C SER A 437 27.85 -106.08 -17.58
N ILE A 438 26.59 -105.71 -17.82
CA ILE A 438 25.46 -106.67 -17.89
C ILE A 438 25.72 -107.68 -19.02
N GLU A 439 26.13 -107.22 -20.21
CA GLU A 439 26.49 -108.11 -21.33
C GLU A 439 27.62 -109.08 -20.96
N LYS A 440 28.63 -108.60 -20.21
CA LYS A 440 29.72 -109.47 -19.71
C LYS A 440 29.24 -110.44 -18.64
N GLU A 441 28.35 -110.04 -17.75
CA GLU A 441 27.74 -110.92 -16.76
C GLU A 441 26.92 -112.03 -17.44
N ASP A 442 26.12 -111.68 -18.45
CA ASP A 442 25.38 -112.65 -19.27
C ASP A 442 26.33 -113.61 -19.98
N ALA A 443 27.44 -113.11 -20.53
CA ALA A 443 28.48 -113.95 -21.13
C ALA A 443 29.13 -114.88 -20.09
N ILE A 444 29.41 -114.41 -18.87
CA ILE A 444 29.95 -115.23 -17.77
C ILE A 444 28.93 -116.27 -17.31
N ILE A 445 27.65 -115.94 -17.21
CA ILE A 445 26.57 -116.89 -16.90
C ILE A 445 26.52 -117.97 -17.96
N ASN A 446 26.57 -117.60 -19.24
CA ASN A 446 26.64 -118.55 -20.36
C ASN A 446 27.88 -119.46 -20.28
N LEU A 447 29.05 -118.89 -20.02
CA LEU A 447 30.27 -119.66 -19.81
C LEU A 447 30.16 -120.59 -18.60
N LYS A 448 29.57 -120.16 -17.48
CA LYS A 448 29.31 -121.01 -16.30
C LYS A 448 28.35 -122.15 -16.62
N LEU A 449 27.32 -121.92 -17.44
CA LEU A 449 26.42 -122.97 -17.92
C LEU A 449 27.15 -123.99 -18.80
N GLN A 450 27.99 -123.51 -19.73
CA GLN A 450 28.87 -124.38 -20.53
C GLN A 450 29.85 -125.17 -19.66
N LEU A 451 30.45 -124.53 -18.66
CA LEU A 451 31.40 -125.17 -17.74
C LEU A 451 30.70 -126.18 -16.84
N LYS A 452 29.46 -125.93 -16.42
CA LYS A 452 28.60 -126.93 -15.76
C LYS A 452 28.34 -128.12 -16.67
N ALA A 453 28.03 -127.91 -17.95
CA ALA A 453 27.82 -128.98 -18.92
C ALA A 453 29.09 -129.83 -19.15
N VAL A 454 30.26 -129.20 -19.18
CA VAL A 454 31.57 -129.89 -19.25
C VAL A 454 31.86 -130.64 -17.95
N THR A 455 31.53 -130.07 -16.79
CA THR A 455 31.76 -130.70 -15.48
C THR A 455 30.84 -131.91 -15.26
N SER A 456 29.60 -131.87 -15.76
CA SER A 456 28.71 -133.05 -15.77
C SER A 456 29.17 -134.13 -16.75
N GLN A 457 29.81 -133.77 -17.88
CA GLN A 457 30.51 -134.74 -18.74
C GLN A 457 31.77 -135.32 -18.07
N LEU A 458 32.52 -134.53 -17.30
CA LEU A 458 33.74 -134.96 -16.61
C LEU A 458 33.44 -135.87 -15.41
N ASN A 459 32.34 -135.63 -14.69
CA ASN A 459 31.88 -136.47 -13.59
C ASN A 459 31.28 -137.81 -14.07
N LEU A 460 30.80 -137.88 -15.32
CA LEU A 460 30.48 -139.17 -15.96
C LEU A 460 31.74 -139.97 -16.34
N CYS A 461 32.87 -139.31 -16.62
CA CYS A 461 34.12 -139.98 -16.96
C CYS A 461 34.93 -140.44 -15.73
N LYS A 462 34.75 -139.83 -14.55
CA LYS A 462 35.47 -140.19 -13.31
C LYS A 462 34.89 -141.37 -12.51
N SER A 463 33.72 -141.90 -12.87
CA SER A 463 33.19 -143.16 -12.28
C SER A 463 33.76 -144.43 -12.92
N LYS A 464 34.64 -144.29 -13.92
CA LYS A 464 35.51 -145.35 -14.43
C LYS A 464 36.97 -144.93 -14.18
N SER A 465 37.66 -145.65 -13.29
CA SER A 465 39.13 -145.65 -13.09
C SER A 465 39.62 -145.15 -11.71
N ASN A 466 39.68 -146.14 -10.81
CA ASN A 466 40.79 -146.44 -9.89
C ASN A 466 40.79 -145.86 -8.46
N SER A 467 40.41 -146.76 -7.53
CA SER A 467 41.06 -146.90 -6.23
C SER A 467 42.08 -148.06 -6.28
N SER A 468 43.35 -147.67 -6.13
CA SER A 468 44.43 -148.31 -5.34
C SER A 468 44.49 -149.83 -5.16
N LEU A 469 45.61 -150.39 -5.63
CA LEU A 469 46.37 -151.45 -4.95
C LEU A 469 47.68 -150.80 -4.47
N LEU A 470 47.89 -150.65 -3.16
CA LEU A 470 49.22 -150.65 -2.51
C LEU A 470 49.15 -150.45 -0.98
N LYS A 471 49.53 -151.49 -0.24
CA LYS A 471 50.28 -151.40 1.02
C LYS A 471 50.91 -152.77 1.36
N ARG A 472 52.23 -152.75 1.65
CA ARG A 472 53.04 -153.69 2.48
C ARG A 472 53.28 -155.11 1.90
N ILE A 473 54.52 -155.59 1.75
CA ILE A 473 55.59 -155.90 2.74
C ILE A 473 55.18 -157.04 3.70
N PHE A 474 55.59 -158.26 3.36
CA PHE A 474 56.51 -159.21 4.07
C PHE A 474 56.47 -160.53 3.24
N LYS A 475 57.47 -161.41 3.11
CA LYS A 475 58.95 -161.42 3.06
C LYS A 475 59.33 -162.89 2.74
N ASN A 476 60.56 -163.14 2.27
CA ASN A 476 61.26 -164.44 2.18
C ASN A 476 60.85 -165.35 1.00
N ASP A 477 61.72 -166.13 0.36
CA ASP A 477 63.19 -166.25 0.29
C ASP A 477 63.52 -167.01 -1.03
N LYS A 478 64.78 -166.86 -1.48
CA LYS A 478 65.59 -167.64 -2.47
C LYS A 478 64.99 -168.99 -2.93
N ILE A 479 64.97 -169.36 -4.22
CA ILE A 479 65.96 -169.35 -5.31
C ILE A 479 65.27 -168.98 -6.62
#